data_AF-A0A2K8UC11-F1
#
_entry.id   AF-A0A2K8UC11-F1
#
_cell.length_a   1.000
_cell.length_b   1.000
_cell.length_c   1.000
_cell.angle_alpha   90.00
_cell.angle_beta   90.00
_cell.angle_gamma   90.00
#
_symmetry.space_group_name_H-M   'P 1'
#
loop_
_entity.id
_entity.type
_entity.pdbx_description
1 polymer ?
#
loop_
_entity_poly.entity_id
_entity_poly.type
_entity_poly.pdbx_seq_one_letter_code
_entity_poly.pdbx_strand_id
1 'polypeptide(L)' 'MAKQKRKLTTAEKAAKKRRREQYMCVFLNGKQKMVRRPQMIDGLPEEEFVLRNADPIWLHENGMWEYLDGGA' A
#
# COMPACT_ATOMS: atom_id res chain seq x y z
N MET A 1 28.29 -18.06 23.73
CA MET A 1 26.97 -18.17 24.40
C MET A 1 25.91 -17.45 23.56
N ALA A 2 24.92 -18.16 23.01
CA ALA A 2 23.83 -17.51 22.30
C ALA A 2 22.94 -16.75 23.30
N LYS A 3 22.71 -15.45 23.06
CA LYS A 3 21.92 -14.60 23.95
C LYS A 3 20.49 -15.16 24.03
N GLN A 4 20.02 -15.50 25.24
CA GLN A 4 18.64 -15.95 25.45
C GLN A 4 17.67 -14.84 25.01
N LYS A 5 16.78 -15.17 24.06
CA LYS A 5 15.74 -14.24 23.59
C LYS A 5 14.52 -14.32 24.50
N ARG A 6 14.18 -13.19 25.13
CA ARG A 6 12.94 -13.01 25.88
C ARG A 6 11.72 -13.09 24.94
N LYS A 7 10.57 -13.52 25.47
CA LYS A 7 9.26 -13.44 24.78
C LYS A 7 8.80 -11.99 24.63
N LEU A 8 8.16 -11.67 23.50
CA LEU A 8 7.59 -10.34 23.25
C LEU A 8 6.39 -10.06 24.16
N THR A 9 6.28 -8.83 24.65
CA THR A 9 5.10 -8.32 25.37
C THR A 9 3.90 -8.15 24.43
N THR A 10 2.69 -7.99 24.98
CA THR A 10 1.47 -7.78 24.18
C THR A 10 1.57 -6.51 23.33
N ALA A 11 2.11 -5.43 23.89
CA ALA A 11 2.33 -4.17 23.17
C ALA A 11 3.32 -4.34 22.00
N GLU A 12 4.41 -5.06 22.22
CA GLU A 12 5.40 -5.34 21.17
C GLU A 12 4.81 -6.21 20.04
N LYS A 13 3.96 -7.19 20.38
CA LYS A 13 3.22 -7.99 19.39
C LYS A 13 2.26 -7.14 18.56
N ALA A 14 1.52 -6.22 19.19
CA ALA A 14 0.60 -5.32 18.51
C ALA A 14 1.35 -4.37 17.57
N ALA A 15 2.46 -3.78 18.02
CA ALA A 15 3.30 -2.93 17.18
C ALA A 15 3.92 -3.69 15.99
N LYS A 16 4.25 -4.98 16.17
CA LYS A 16 4.71 -5.85 15.08
C LYS A 16 3.59 -6.13 14.08
N LYS A 17 2.35 -6.32 14.53
CA LYS A 17 1.18 -6.51 13.66
C LYS A 17 0.93 -5.26 12.81
N ARG A 18 0.85 -4.08 13.44
CA ARG A 18 0.69 -2.79 12.75
C ARG A 18 1.76 -2.55 11.68
N ARG A 19 3.04 -2.84 12.00
CA ARG A 19 4.13 -2.72 11.02
C ARG A 19 3.98 -3.66 9.82
N ARG A 20 3.46 -4.88 10.02
CA ARG A 20 3.24 -5.84 8.93
C ARG A 20 2.06 -5.47 8.03
N GLU A 21 1.07 -4.80 8.58
CA GLU A 21 -0.09 -4.27 7.84
C GLU A 21 0.33 -3.06 7.00
N GLN A 22 1.15 -2.16 7.54
CA GLN A 22 1.56 -0.93 6.86
C GLN A 22 2.72 -1.13 5.87
N TYR A 23 3.59 -2.11 6.10
CA TYR A 23 4.81 -2.31 5.32
C TYR A 23 5.00 -3.76 4.87
N MET A 24 5.70 -3.94 3.75
CA MET A 24 6.18 -5.23 3.28
C MET A 24 7.66 -5.16 2.91
N CYS A 25 8.36 -6.30 3.01
CA CYS A 25 9.73 -6.42 2.51
C CYS A 25 9.70 -6.92 1.07
N VAL A 26 10.24 -6.11 0.16
CA VAL A 26 10.41 -6.45 -1.26
C VAL A 26 11.89 -6.54 -1.59
N PHE A 27 12.23 -7.34 -2.58
CA PHE A 27 13.58 -7.35 -3.15
C PHE A 27 13.61 -6.43 -4.36
N LEU A 28 14.37 -5.35 -4.27
CA LEU A 28 14.60 -4.40 -5.35
C LEU A 28 16.08 -4.44 -5.70
N ASN A 29 16.40 -4.85 -6.93
CA ASN A 29 17.78 -4.93 -7.45
C ASN A 29 18.72 -5.74 -6.54
N GLY A 30 18.27 -6.91 -6.08
CA GLY A 30 19.05 -7.79 -5.19
C GLY A 30 19.17 -7.32 -3.74
N LYS A 31 18.57 -6.17 -3.38
CA LYS A 31 18.55 -5.66 -2.00
C LYS A 31 17.17 -5.84 -1.38
N GLN A 32 17.12 -6.31 -0.14
CA GLN A 32 15.89 -6.37 0.63
C GLN A 32 15.55 -4.97 1.18
N LYS A 33 14.43 -4.40 0.77
CA LYS A 33 13.96 -3.08 1.19
C LYS A 33 12.56 -3.18 1.81
N MET A 34 12.33 -2.47 2.90
CA MET A 34 11.01 -2.31 3.49
C MET A 34 10.28 -1.15 2.80
N VAL A 35 9.15 -1.43 2.17
CA VAL A 35 8.34 -0.47 1.42
C VAL A 35 6.94 -0.45 2.02
N ARG A 36 6.27 0.71 1.98
CA ARG A 36 4.88 0.84 2.42
C ARG A 36 4.00 -0.04 1.53
N ARG A 37 3.02 -0.75 2.09
CA ARG A 37 2.08 -1.52 1.28
C ARG A 37 1.26 -0.56 0.41
N PRO A 38 1.11 -0.83 -0.90
CA PRO A 38 0.19 -0.07 -1.72
C PRO A 38 -1.22 -0.26 -1.15
N GLN A 39 -2.02 0.80 -1.19
CA GLN A 39 -3.39 0.74 -0.68
C GLN A 39 -4.22 -0.07 -1.66
N MET A 40 -4.93 -1.06 -1.13
CA MET A 40 -5.88 -1.86 -1.88
C MET A 40 -7.28 -1.53 -1.37
N ILE A 41 -8.14 -1.01 -2.23
CA ILE A 41 -9.54 -0.70 -1.96
C ILE A 41 -10.37 -1.81 -2.63
N ASP A 42 -11.19 -2.52 -1.86
CA ASP A 42 -12.00 -3.66 -2.33
C ASP A 42 -11.20 -4.74 -3.10
N GLY A 43 -9.93 -4.93 -2.74
CA GLY A 43 -9.03 -5.89 -3.39
C GLY A 43 -8.41 -5.41 -4.70
N LEU A 44 -8.73 -4.19 -5.14
CA LEU A 44 -8.12 -3.51 -6.28
C LEU A 44 -7.07 -2.51 -5.81
N PRO A 45 -5.99 -2.25 -6.58
CA PRO A 45 -5.13 -1.10 -6.36
C PRO A 45 -5.95 0.19 -6.30
N GLU A 46 -5.59 1.12 -5.41
CA GLU A 46 -6.25 2.43 -5.27
C GLU A 46 -6.42 3.15 -6.62
N GLU A 47 -5.38 3.16 -7.45
CA GLU A 47 -5.39 3.75 -8.79
C GLU A 47 -6.49 3.12 -9.68
N GLU A 48 -6.57 1.79 -9.70
CA GLU A 48 -7.57 1.07 -10.51
C GLU A 48 -9.00 1.27 -9.97
N PHE A 49 -9.15 1.33 -8.64
CA PHE A 49 -10.44 1.64 -8.02
C PHE A 49 -10.93 3.03 -8.42
N VAL A 50 -10.03 4.03 -8.39
CA VAL A 50 -10.35 5.40 -8.78
C VAL A 50 -10.77 5.45 -10.25
N LEU A 51 -10.03 4.81 -11.16
CA LEU A 51 -10.37 4.83 -12.59
C LEU A 51 -11.73 4.22 -12.91
N ARG A 52 -12.15 3.17 -12.18
CA ARG A 52 -13.43 2.50 -12.41
C ARG A 52 -14.63 3.27 -11.87
N ASN A 53 -14.44 4.11 -10.85
CA ASN A 53 -15.54 4.72 -10.11
C ASN A 53 -15.58 6.25 -10.19
N ALA A 54 -14.50 6.90 -10.64
CA ALA A 54 -14.42 8.36 -10.66
C ALA A 54 -15.23 8.96 -11.81
N ASP A 55 -16.01 9.99 -11.48
CA ASP A 55 -16.68 10.81 -12.47
C ASP A 55 -15.67 11.67 -13.25
N PRO A 56 -15.96 12.05 -14.51
CA PRO A 56 -15.09 12.93 -15.31
C PRO A 56 -14.78 14.27 -14.62
N ILE A 57 -15.72 14.80 -13.83
CA ILE A 57 -15.52 16.01 -13.03
C ILE A 57 -14.44 15.78 -11.97
N TRP A 58 -14.50 14.64 -11.28
CA TRP A 58 -13.53 14.28 -10.25
C TRP A 58 -12.13 14.07 -10.86
N LEU A 59 -12.04 13.40 -12.02
CA LEU A 59 -10.79 13.20 -12.74
C LEU A 59 -10.17 14.54 -13.18
N HIS A 60 -11.00 15.47 -13.67
CA HIS A 60 -10.60 16.81 -14.05
C HIS A 60 -10.02 17.60 -12.84
N GLU A 61 -10.70 17.59 -11.69
CA GLU A 61 -10.23 18.27 -10.48
C GLU A 61 -8.92 17.69 -9.93
N ASN A 62 -8.69 16.39 -10.08
CA ASN A 62 -7.47 15.71 -9.61
C ASN A 62 -6.34 15.71 -10.67
N GLY A 63 -6.54 16.38 -11.81
CA GLY A 63 -5.53 16.50 -12.86
C GLY A 63 -5.27 15.20 -13.64
N MET A 64 -6.22 14.26 -13.59
CA MET A 64 -6.14 12.92 -14.19
C MET A 64 -6.63 12.94 -15.65
N TRP A 65 -6.11 13.88 -16.45
CA TRP A 65 -6.53 14.15 -17.82
C TRP A 65 -6.25 13.00 -18.79
N GLU A 66 -5.22 12.21 -18.52
CA GLU A 66 -4.85 11.05 -19.35
C GLU A 66 -5.96 9.98 -19.38
N TYR A 67 -6.86 10.02 -18.40
CA TYR A 67 -8.01 9.12 -18.28
C TYR A 67 -9.32 9.76 -18.75
N LEU A 68 -9.29 11.05 -19.07
CA LEU A 68 -10.38 11.75 -19.76
C LEU A 68 -10.24 11.50 -21.27
N ASP A 69 -10.33 10.24 -21.70
CA ASP A 69 -10.34 9.94 -23.12
C ASP A 69 -11.78 10.05 -23.67
N GLY A 70 -11.93 10.92 -24.66
CA GLY A 70 -13.20 11.38 -25.19
C GLY A 70 -14.01 10.24 -25.81
N GLY A 71 -15.20 9.99 -25.26
CA GLY A 71 -16.19 9.16 -25.93
C GLY A 71 -16.42 9.65 -27.36
N ALA A 72 -16.27 8.74 -28.31
CA ALA A 72 -16.85 8.86 -29.65
C ALA A 72 -18.39 8.95 -29.57
#